data_AF-A0AB34VLC1-F1
#
_entry.id   AF-A0AB34VLC1-F1
#
_cell.length_a   1.000
_cell.length_b   1.000
_cell.length_c   1.000
_cell.angle_alpha   90.00
_cell.angle_beta   90.00
_cell.angle_gamma   90.00
#
_symmetry.space_group_name_H-M   'P 1'
#
loop_
_entity.id
_entity.type
_entity.pdbx_description
1 polymer ?
#
loop_
_entity_poly.entity_id
_entity_poly.type
_entity_poly.pdbx_seq_one_letter_code
_entity_poly.pdbx_strand_id
1 'polypeptide(L)'
;MKALVQDLLSIFSPQTVSPVFIRSGLSQEEKNAITPMGVTTVTWATSMQEVTDALLRKATEAGAVGYHITQVDSHKPGNDQQHILEATATLYALDEKALQRAH
;
A
#
# COMPACT_ATOMS: atom_id res chain seq x y z
N MET A 1 -16.35 -15.74 32.22
CA MET A 1 -16.87 -15.70 30.83
C MET A 1 -16.47 -14.37 30.18
N LYS A 2 -15.25 -14.27 29.65
CA LYS A 2 -14.69 -13.02 29.08
C LYS A 2 -13.78 -13.26 27.86
N ALA A 3 -13.72 -14.50 27.35
CA ALA A 3 -12.78 -14.92 26.31
C ALA A 3 -13.39 -14.94 24.89
N LEU A 4 -14.72 -14.90 24.76
CA LEU A 4 -15.37 -15.06 23.46
C LEU A 4 -15.50 -13.76 22.65
N VAL A 5 -15.41 -12.60 23.30
CA VAL A 5 -15.60 -11.29 22.64
C VAL A 5 -14.31 -10.82 21.94
N GLN A 6 -13.16 -11.38 22.30
CA GLN A 6 -11.86 -10.97 21.76
C GLN A 6 -11.55 -11.65 20.41
N ASP A 7 -12.23 -12.75 20.09
CA ASP A 7 -11.97 -13.55 18.89
C ASP A 7 -12.63 -12.95 17.62
N LEU A 8 -13.78 -12.28 17.79
CA LEU A 8 -14.53 -11.69 16.68
C LEU A 8 -13.98 -10.35 16.17
N LEU A 9 -13.08 -9.69 16.92
CA LEU A 9 -12.44 -8.44 16.50
C LEU A 9 -11.18 -8.64 15.65
N SER A 10 -10.62 -9.86 15.63
CA SER A 10 -9.43 -10.17 14.83
C SER A 10 -9.75 -10.44 13.35
N ILE A 11 -11.02 -10.69 13.01
CA ILE A 11 -11.45 -10.97 11.63
C ILE A 11 -11.49 -9.69 10.78
N PHE A 12 -11.69 -8.53 11.43
CA PHE A 12 -11.72 -7.21 10.81
C PHE A 12 -10.54 -6.36 11.25
N SER A 13 -9.38 -6.96 11.52
CA SER A 13 -8.17 -6.17 11.62
C SER A 13 -7.74 -5.84 10.19
N PRO A 14 -7.97 -4.62 9.65
CA PRO A 14 -7.23 -4.19 8.48
C PRO A 14 -5.77 -4.40 8.87
N GLN A 15 -5.06 -5.25 8.13
CA GLN A 15 -3.63 -5.33 8.29
C GLN A 15 -3.14 -3.94 7.94
N THR A 16 -2.87 -3.11 8.95
CA THR A 16 -2.29 -1.79 8.77
C THR A 16 -0.88 -2.04 8.27
N VAL A 17 -0.76 -2.25 6.97
CA VAL A 17 0.53 -2.41 6.31
C VAL A 17 1.18 -1.04 6.40
N SER A 18 2.21 -0.90 7.22
CA SER A 18 2.95 0.34 7.34
C SER A 18 3.35 0.86 5.96
N PRO A 19 3.25 2.18 5.69
CA PRO A 19 3.63 2.74 4.40
C PRO A 19 5.08 2.40 4.10
N VAL A 20 5.30 1.84 2.90
CA VAL A 20 6.62 1.46 2.42
C VAL A 20 7.18 2.65 1.65
N PHE A 21 8.23 3.26 2.19
CA PHE A 21 8.97 4.30 1.52
C PHE A 21 10.04 3.67 0.63
N ILE A 22 9.96 3.97 -0.66
CA ILE A 22 10.93 3.50 -1.66
C ILE A 22 12.18 4.37 -1.57
N ARG A 23 11.99 5.67 -1.33
CA ARG A 23 13.09 6.63 -1.20
C ARG A 23 13.57 6.69 0.25
N SER A 24 14.82 6.29 0.47
CA SER A 24 15.53 6.52 1.72
C SER A 24 16.08 7.95 1.77
N GLY A 25 16.21 8.52 2.98
CA GLY A 25 16.81 9.84 3.16
C GLY A 25 15.87 11.05 3.00
N LEU A 26 14.55 10.84 3.09
CA LEU A 26 13.59 11.94 3.08
C LEU A 26 13.81 12.89 4.27
N SER A 27 14.02 14.16 3.97
CA SER A 27 14.12 15.25 4.94
C SER A 27 12.78 15.50 5.63
N GLN A 28 12.78 16.17 6.79
CA GLN A 28 11.54 16.43 7.52
C GLN A 28 10.55 17.28 6.70
N GLU A 29 11.06 18.22 5.89
CA GLU A 29 10.26 19.02 4.95
C GLU A 29 9.67 18.16 3.84
N GLU A 30 10.47 17.26 3.26
CA GLU A 30 10.00 16.32 2.24
C GLU A 30 8.89 15.43 2.80
N LYS A 31 9.05 14.90 4.02
CA LYS A 31 8.01 14.12 4.71
C LYS A 31 6.70 14.90 4.88
N ASN A 32 6.78 16.20 5.16
CA ASN A 32 5.61 17.06 5.28
C ASN A 32 4.99 17.42 3.92
N ALA A 33 5.78 17.39 2.84
CA ALA A 33 5.33 17.61 1.47
C ALA A 33 4.85 16.34 0.75
N ILE A 34 4.84 15.20 1.45
CA ILE A 34 4.28 13.95 0.91
C ILE A 34 2.77 14.10 0.79
N THR A 35 2.28 13.89 -0.43
CA THR A 35 0.85 13.91 -0.73
C THR A 35 0.42 12.64 -1.48
N PRO A 36 -0.83 12.20 -1.30
CA PRO A 36 -1.36 11.11 -2.11
C PRO A 36 -1.44 11.55 -3.57
N MET A 37 -0.69 10.88 -4.45
CA MET A 37 -0.66 11.16 -5.88
C MET A 37 -1.73 10.38 -6.64
N GLY A 38 -2.04 9.17 -6.17
CA GLY A 38 -3.02 8.30 -6.81
C GLY A 38 -3.20 6.98 -6.08
N VAL A 39 -4.11 6.16 -6.58
CA VAL A 39 -4.38 4.81 -6.07
C VAL A 39 -4.13 3.83 -7.19
N THR A 40 -3.49 2.71 -6.87
CA THR A 40 -3.28 1.61 -7.82
C THR A 40 -3.76 0.30 -7.21
N THR A 41 -4.22 -0.60 -8.07
CA THR A 41 -4.69 -1.93 -7.69
C THR A 41 -3.94 -2.99 -8.49
N VAL A 42 -3.58 -4.08 -7.83
CA VAL A 42 -2.97 -5.29 -8.40
C VAL A 42 -3.94 -6.44 -8.16
N THR A 43 -4.42 -7.11 -9.20
CA THR A 43 -5.47 -8.15 -9.12
C THR A 43 -5.04 -9.53 -9.60
N TRP A 44 -3.76 -9.68 -9.97
CA TRP A 44 -3.21 -10.90 -10.58
C TRP A 44 -2.17 -11.61 -9.72
N ALA A 45 -1.75 -10.99 -8.61
CA ALA A 45 -0.67 -11.52 -7.79
C ALA A 45 -1.12 -12.78 -7.07
N THR A 46 -0.27 -13.79 -6.97
CA THR A 46 -0.59 -15.03 -6.21
C THR A 46 0.00 -15.00 -4.81
N SER A 47 0.93 -14.07 -4.55
CA SER A 47 1.63 -13.90 -3.28
C SER A 47 1.81 -12.42 -2.92
N MET A 48 1.88 -12.12 -1.62
CA MET A 48 2.14 -10.77 -1.13
C MET A 48 3.48 -10.20 -1.63
N GLN A 49 4.44 -11.06 -1.93
CA GLN A 49 5.71 -10.66 -2.54
C GLN A 49 5.50 -10.10 -3.96
N GLU A 50 4.67 -10.75 -4.78
CA GLU A 50 4.33 -10.26 -6.12
C GLU A 50 3.52 -8.97 -6.06
N VAL A 51 2.58 -8.86 -5.10
CA VAL A 51 1.88 -7.60 -4.82
C VAL A 51 2.89 -6.49 -4.55
N THR A 52 3.81 -6.74 -3.62
CA THR A 52 4.80 -5.75 -3.17
C THR A 52 5.72 -5.34 -4.33
N ASP A 53 6.19 -6.28 -5.14
CA ASP A 53 7.04 -6.01 -6.30
C ASP A 53 6.30 -5.23 -7.40
N ALA A 54 5.07 -5.63 -7.71
CA ALA A 54 4.22 -4.93 -8.67
C ALA A 54 3.90 -3.50 -8.23
N LEU A 55 3.56 -3.30 -6.95
CA LEU A 55 3.31 -1.98 -6.37
C LEU A 55 4.58 -1.12 -6.34
N LEU A 56 5.72 -1.71 -5.95
CA LEU A 56 7.02 -1.04 -5.96
C LEU A 56 7.37 -0.55 -7.37
N ARG A 57 7.19 -1.40 -8.38
CA ARG A 57 7.46 -1.07 -9.76
C ARG A 57 6.55 0.05 -10.27
N LYS A 58 5.23 -0.07 -10.04
CA LYS A 58 4.26 0.98 -10.39
C LYS A 58 4.52 2.31 -9.70
N ALA A 59 4.86 2.27 -8.42
CA ALA A 59 5.22 3.45 -7.65
C ALA A 59 6.49 4.11 -8.22
N THR A 60 7.50 3.32 -8.55
CA THR A 60 8.75 3.81 -9.17
C THR A 60 8.50 4.41 -10.56
N GLU A 61 7.70 3.73 -11.40
CA GLU A 61 7.31 4.19 -12.74
C GLU A 61 6.49 5.49 -12.69
N ALA A 62 5.66 5.65 -11.65
CA ALA A 62 4.89 6.87 -11.42
C ALA A 62 5.70 8.01 -10.78
N GLY A 63 6.94 7.78 -10.36
CA GLY A 63 7.74 8.76 -9.61
C GLY A 63 7.27 8.97 -8.15
N ALA A 64 6.56 8.00 -7.59
CA ALA A 64 6.14 8.01 -6.20
C ALA A 64 7.33 7.73 -5.27
N VAL A 65 7.35 8.40 -4.11
CA VAL A 65 8.37 8.21 -3.06
C VAL A 65 8.02 7.08 -2.08
N GLY A 66 6.78 6.61 -2.12
CA GLY A 66 6.31 5.48 -1.33
C GLY A 66 4.92 5.03 -1.75
N TYR A 67 4.49 3.91 -1.17
CA TYR A 67 3.13 3.41 -1.30
C TYR A 67 2.63 2.89 0.05
N HIS A 68 1.32 2.96 0.26
CA HIS A 68 0.65 2.41 1.43
C HIS A 68 -0.40 1.44 0.95
N ILE A 69 -0.26 0.17 1.30
CA ILE A 69 -1.27 -0.83 0.98
C ILE A 69 -2.45 -0.60 1.92
N THR A 70 -3.54 -0.09 1.38
CA THR A 70 -4.75 0.22 2.15
C THR A 70 -5.68 -0.97 2.26
N GLN A 71 -5.63 -1.88 1.28
CA GLN A 71 -6.51 -3.03 1.21
C GLN A 71 -5.78 -4.19 0.56
N VAL A 72 -5.95 -5.38 1.13
CA VAL A 72 -5.57 -6.64 0.52
C VAL A 72 -6.77 -7.56 0.64
N ASP A 73 -7.38 -7.84 -0.48
CA ASP A 73 -8.38 -8.87 -0.64
C ASP A 73 -7.72 -10.13 -1.18
N SER A 74 -8.32 -11.25 -0.85
CA SER A 74 -7.95 -12.48 -1.50
C SER A 74 -9.15 -13.20 -2.04
N HIS A 75 -9.11 -13.43 -3.34
CA HIS A 75 -10.15 -14.10 -4.07
C HIS A 75 -9.70 -15.52 -4.35
N LYS A 76 -10.54 -16.47 -3.96
CA LYS A 76 -10.42 -17.86 -4.38
C LYS A 76 -11.32 -18.02 -5.60
N PRO A 77 -10.78 -18.05 -6.84
CA PRO A 77 -11.62 -18.29 -8.00
C PRO A 77 -12.26 -19.66 -7.85
N GLY A 78 -13.59 -19.72 -7.98
CA GLY A 78 -14.39 -20.92 -7.63
C GLY A 78 -14.10 -22.18 -8.44
N ASN A 79 -13.12 -22.15 -9.36
CA ASN A 79 -12.79 -23.24 -10.27
C ASN A 79 -11.29 -23.58 -10.35
N ASP A 80 -10.39 -22.74 -9.84
CA ASP A 80 -8.95 -22.93 -9.97
C ASP A 80 -8.28 -22.86 -8.59
N GLN A 81 -7.39 -23.81 -8.31
CA GLN A 81 -6.72 -23.96 -7.00
C GLN A 81 -5.75 -22.81 -6.67
N GLN A 82 -5.68 -21.77 -7.50
CA GLN A 82 -4.78 -20.63 -7.32
C GLN A 82 -5.48 -19.48 -6.63
N HIS A 83 -5.02 -19.17 -5.43
CA HIS A 83 -5.40 -17.97 -4.68
C HIS A 83 -4.86 -16.74 -5.41
N ILE A 84 -5.72 -15.83 -5.83
CA ILE A 84 -5.30 -14.53 -6.36
C ILE A 84 -5.51 -13.48 -5.28
N LEU A 85 -4.47 -12.71 -5.02
CA LEU A 85 -4.46 -11.57 -4.14
C LEU A 85 -4.77 -10.33 -4.96
N GLU A 86 -5.78 -9.62 -4.50
CA GLU A 86 -6.09 -8.28 -4.94
C GLU A 86 -5.56 -7.31 -3.88
N ALA A 87 -4.67 -6.40 -4.25
CA ALA A 87 -4.14 -5.41 -3.34
C ALA A 87 -4.31 -4.01 -3.92
N THR A 88 -4.90 -3.13 -3.12
CA THR A 88 -5.04 -1.72 -3.42
C THR A 88 -4.07 -0.93 -2.56
N ALA A 89 -3.30 -0.06 -3.19
CA ALA A 89 -2.35 0.80 -2.52
C ALA A 89 -2.45 2.24 -3.00
N THR A 90 -2.34 3.17 -2.05
CA THR A 90 -2.20 4.59 -2.32
C THR A 90 -0.74 4.90 -2.57
N LEU A 91 -0.44 5.53 -3.70
CA LEU A 91 0.88 6.02 -4.06
C LEU A 91 1.06 7.43 -3.50
N TYR A 92 2.23 7.67 -2.95
CA TYR A 92 2.61 8.94 -2.35
C TYR A 92 3.76 9.54 -3.13
N ALA A 93 3.60 10.78 -3.58
CA ALA A 93 4.66 11.54 -4.23
C ALA A 93 5.07 12.72 -3.36
N LEU A 94 6.28 13.21 -3.59
CA LEU A 94 6.66 14.53 -3.09
C LEU A 94 5.99 15.56 -3.98
N ASP A 95 5.24 16.47 -3.36
CA ASP A 95 4.74 17.62 -4.09
C ASP A 95 5.92 18.58 -4.36
N GLU A 96 6.57 18.41 -5.52
CA GLU A 96 7.70 19.25 -5.93
C GLU A 96 7.31 20.74 -6.01
N LYS A 97 6.03 21.03 -6.28
CA LYS A 97 5.50 22.40 -6.28
C LYS A 97 5.42 22.99 -4.87
N ALA A 98 5.12 22.19 -3.85
CA ALA A 98 5.16 22.58 -2.45
C ALA A 98 6.60 22.81 -1.99
N LEU A 99 7.55 21.98 -2.45
CA LEU A 99 8.97 22.20 -2.21
C LEU A 99 9.47 23.51 -2.85
N GLN A 100 9.02 23.83 -4.06
CA GLN A 100 9.42 25.06 -4.78
C GLN A 100 8.82 26.35 -4.22
N ARG A 101 7.70 26.28 -3.47
CA ARG A 101 7.07 27.46 -2.83
C ARG A 101 7.66 27.81 -1.47
N ALA A 102 8.48 26.93 -0.89
CA ALA A 102 9.15 27.17 0.38
C ALA A 102 10.47 27.96 0.23
N HIS A 103 10.85 28.31 -1.00
CA HIS A 103 12.11 28.97 -1.33
C HIS A 103 11.88 30.31 -2.06
#